data_AF-A0A1V0DG16-F1
#
_entry.id   AF-A0A1V0DG16-F1
#
_cell.length_a   1.000
_cell.length_b   1.000
_cell.length_c   1.000
_cell.angle_alpha   90.00
_cell.angle_beta   90.00
_cell.angle_gamma   90.00
#
_symmetry.space_group_name_H-M   'P 1'
#
loop_
_entity.id
_entity.type
_entity.pdbx_description
1 polymer ?
#
loop_
_entity_poly.entity_id
_entity_poly.type
_entity_poly.pdbx_seq_one_letter_code
_entity_poly.pdbx_strand_id
1 'polypeptide(L)'
;MYTSFQKYLHAAKVNQSPSDLEEIYDTMDFADLCVARAHLDKVDLLPEERQAIEEADRHFGALFTEELLKLYADYFPAFPVRTWWGR
;
A
#
# COMPACT_ATOMS: atom_id res chain seq x y z
N MET A 1 -12.46 5.07 -15.22
CA MET A 1 -11.26 4.36 -14.75
C MET A 1 -10.77 5.08 -13.49
N TYR A 2 -10.60 4.38 -12.37
CA TYR A 2 -10.15 5.00 -11.11
C TYR A 2 -8.67 5.40 -11.20
N THR A 3 -8.30 6.56 -10.64
CA THR A 3 -6.90 7.01 -10.53
C THR A 3 -6.13 6.17 -9.52
N SER A 4 -4.79 6.18 -9.57
CA SER A 4 -3.94 5.49 -8.57
C SER A 4 -4.27 5.94 -7.15
N PHE A 5 -4.57 7.23 -6.96
CA PHE A 5 -5.00 7.79 -5.68
C PHE A 5 -6.30 7.15 -5.18
N GLN A 6 -7.33 7.11 -6.03
CA GLN A 6 -8.62 6.50 -5.67
C GLN A 6 -8.50 5.02 -5.36
N LYS A 7 -7.72 4.27 -6.17
CA LYS A 7 -7.47 2.85 -5.93
C LYS A 7 -6.75 2.61 -4.60
N TYR A 8 -5.72 3.41 -4.32
CA TYR A 8 -4.92 3.25 -3.10
C TYR A 8 -5.73 3.54 -1.83
N LEU A 9 -6.48 4.65 -1.82
CA LEU A 9 -7.35 4.98 -0.69
C LEU A 9 -8.52 4.01 -0.54
N HIS A 10 -9.05 3.46 -1.65
CA HIS A 10 -10.07 2.43 -1.58
C HIS A 10 -9.53 1.16 -0.93
N ALA A 11 -8.36 0.68 -1.34
CA ALA A 11 -7.70 -0.48 -0.76
C ALA A 11 -7.53 -0.32 0.76
N ALA A 12 -7.04 0.84 1.22
CA ALA A 12 -6.87 1.08 2.66
C ALA A 12 -8.19 1.03 3.45
N LYS A 13 -9.33 1.36 2.81
CA LYS A 13 -10.64 1.32 3.44
C LYS A 13 -11.25 -0.07 3.50
N VAL A 14 -11.02 -0.91 2.49
CA VAL A 14 -11.60 -2.26 2.41
C VAL A 14 -10.77 -3.30 3.14
N ASN A 15 -9.45 -3.10 3.25
CA ASN A 15 -8.56 -4.01 3.96
C ASN A 15 -8.48 -3.61 5.43
N GLN A 16 -9.34 -4.17 6.27
CA GLN A 16 -9.46 -3.77 7.67
C GLN A 16 -8.78 -4.74 8.63
N SER A 17 -8.32 -5.88 8.13
CA SER A 17 -7.65 -6.93 8.89
C SER A 17 -6.42 -7.48 8.15
N PRO A 18 -5.51 -8.18 8.84
CA PRO A 18 -4.40 -8.88 8.20
C PRO A 18 -4.85 -9.93 7.18
N SER A 19 -5.94 -10.65 7.44
CA SER A 19 -6.47 -11.67 6.51
C SER A 19 -6.95 -11.07 5.19
N ASP A 20 -7.49 -9.85 5.19
CA ASP A 20 -7.89 -9.16 3.94
C ASP A 20 -6.66 -8.83 3.07
N LEU A 21 -5.51 -8.57 3.71
CA LEU A 21 -4.26 -8.30 2.99
C LEU A 21 -3.60 -9.56 2.45
N GLU A 22 -3.76 -10.70 3.13
CA GLU A 22 -3.35 -12.01 2.61
C GLU A 22 -4.17 -12.38 1.36
N GLU A 23 -5.47 -12.11 1.36
CA GLU A 23 -6.32 -12.35 0.17
C GLU A 23 -5.83 -11.53 -1.04
N ILE A 24 -5.47 -10.26 -0.84
CA ILE A 24 -4.89 -9.40 -1.90
C ILE A 24 -3.57 -9.93 -2.44
N TYR A 25 -2.78 -10.59 -1.61
CA TYR A 25 -1.55 -11.24 -2.07
C TYR A 25 -1.88 -12.45 -2.94
N ASP A 26 -2.80 -13.30 -2.48
CA ASP A 26 -3.20 -14.51 -3.19
C ASP A 26 -3.89 -14.22 -4.53
N THR A 27 -4.55 -13.06 -4.66
CA THR A 27 -5.22 -12.62 -5.91
C THR A 27 -4.32 -11.85 -6.88
N MET A 28 -3.03 -11.66 -6.59
CA MET A 28 -2.09 -10.80 -7.33
C MET A 28 -2.38 -9.29 -7.27
N ASP A 29 -3.38 -8.84 -6.51
CA ASP A 29 -3.75 -7.42 -6.36
C ASP A 29 -2.71 -6.60 -5.58
N PHE A 30 -1.79 -7.27 -4.88
CA PHE A 30 -0.72 -6.60 -4.14
C PHE A 30 0.28 -5.85 -5.03
N ALA A 31 0.57 -6.38 -6.23
CA ALA A 31 1.43 -5.70 -7.19
C ALA A 31 0.82 -4.36 -7.63
N ASP A 32 -0.49 -4.35 -7.87
CA ASP A 32 -1.26 -3.16 -8.22
C ASP A 32 -1.28 -2.14 -7.08
N LEU A 33 -1.35 -2.60 -5.83
CA LEU A 33 -1.22 -1.73 -4.65
C LEU A 33 0.16 -1.05 -4.61
N CYS A 34 1.24 -1.79 -4.84
CA CYS A 34 2.61 -1.26 -4.89
C CYS A 34 2.80 -0.27 -6.04
N VAL A 35 2.28 -0.58 -7.24
CA VAL A 35 2.33 0.31 -8.40
C VAL A 35 1.55 1.59 -8.13
N ALA A 36 0.36 1.49 -7.52
CA ALA A 36 -0.43 2.65 -7.14
C ALA A 36 0.34 3.54 -6.16
N ARG A 37 0.91 2.96 -5.09
CA ARG A 37 1.69 3.72 -4.10
C ARG A 37 2.94 4.37 -4.68
N ALA A 38 3.67 3.66 -5.54
CA ALA A 38 4.85 4.18 -6.23
C ALA A 38 4.53 5.33 -7.18
N HIS A 39 3.36 5.30 -7.81
CA HIS A 39 2.91 6.39 -8.66
C HIS A 39 2.60 7.65 -7.84
N LEU A 40 2.07 7.48 -6.62
CA LEU A 40 1.78 8.59 -5.71
C LEU A 40 3.02 9.37 -5.27
N ASP A 41 4.20 8.72 -5.21
CA ASP A 41 5.48 9.41 -4.96
C ASP A 41 5.92 10.32 -6.11
N LYS A 42 5.34 10.17 -7.31
CA LYS A 42 5.77 10.88 -8.53
C LYS A 42 4.84 12.00 -8.95
N VAL A 43 3.70 12.15 -8.29
CA VAL A 43 2.69 13.16 -8.63
C VAL A 43 2.71 14.31 -7.62
N ASP A 44 2.41 15.51 -8.10
CA ASP A 44 2.30 16.68 -7.24
C ASP A 44 0.96 16.68 -6.51
N LEU A 45 0.97 16.20 -5.27
CA LEU A 45 -0.22 16.06 -4.43
C LEU A 45 -0.51 17.34 -3.66
N LEU A 46 -1.79 17.67 -3.51
CA LEU A 46 -2.22 18.69 -2.56
C LEU A 46 -1.91 18.23 -1.12
N PRO A 47 -1.77 19.17 -0.16
CA PRO A 47 -1.49 18.83 1.24
C PRO A 47 -2.46 17.80 1.84
N GLU A 48 -3.76 17.94 1.53
CA GLU A 48 -4.82 17.05 2.00
C GLU A 48 -4.69 15.63 1.42
N GLU A 49 -4.27 15.52 0.17
CA GLU A 49 -4.05 14.23 -0.49
C GLU A 49 -2.84 13.50 0.10
N ARG A 50 -1.76 14.24 0.41
CA ARG A 50 -0.59 13.69 1.12
C ARG A 50 -1.01 13.15 2.49
N GLN A 51 -1.78 13.91 3.25
CA GLN A 51 -2.28 13.46 4.55
C GLN A 51 -3.12 12.18 4.41
N ALA A 52 -4.01 12.10 3.43
CA ALA A 52 -4.82 10.91 3.20
C ALA A 52 -3.96 9.67 2.85
N ILE A 53 -2.87 9.86 2.10
CA ILE A 53 -1.93 8.79 1.80
C ILE A 53 -1.14 8.37 3.03
N GLU A 54 -0.68 9.32 3.85
CA GLU A 54 0.02 9.01 5.10
C GLU A 54 -0.89 8.26 6.10
N GLU A 55 -2.18 8.59 6.13
CA GLU A 55 -3.18 7.83 6.89
C GLU A 55 -3.34 6.40 6.35
N ALA A 56 -3.41 6.23 5.04
CA ALA A 56 -3.44 4.92 4.40
C ALA A 56 -2.15 4.10 4.68
N ASP A 57 -0.97 4.70 4.52
CA ASP A 57 0.32 4.07 4.81
C ASP A 57 0.40 3.62 6.28
N ARG A 58 -0.06 4.44 7.22
CA ARG A 58 -0.14 4.08 8.65
C ARG A 58 -1.09 2.93 8.91
N HIS A 59 -2.24 2.92 8.24
CA HIS A 59 -3.22 1.84 8.34
C HIS A 59 -2.63 0.52 7.85
N PHE A 60 -2.05 0.50 6.65
CA PHE A 60 -1.37 -0.66 6.11
C PHE A 60 -0.21 -1.14 7.00
N GLY A 61 0.65 -0.23 7.45
CA GLY A 61 1.75 -0.55 8.36
C GLY A 61 1.30 -0.99 9.76
N ALA A 62 0.04 -0.82 10.14
CA ALA A 62 -0.52 -1.38 11.38
C ALA A 62 -1.02 -2.82 11.19
N LEU A 63 -1.36 -3.20 9.95
CA LEU A 63 -1.87 -4.53 9.62
C LEU A 63 -0.76 -5.50 9.17
N PHE A 64 0.26 -5.00 8.48
CA PHE A 64 1.36 -5.83 8.01
C PHE A 64 2.28 -6.28 9.15
N THR A 65 2.56 -7.59 9.21
CA THR A 65 3.59 -8.14 10.10
C THR A 65 4.98 -7.92 9.50
N GLU A 66 6.02 -7.94 10.35
CA GLU A 66 7.41 -7.78 9.87
C GLU A 66 7.81 -8.89 8.89
N GLU A 67 7.36 -10.12 9.13
CA GLU A 67 7.58 -11.26 8.25
C GLU A 67 6.94 -11.04 6.87
N LEU A 68 5.70 -10.54 6.86
CA LEU A 68 4.95 -10.29 5.64
C LEU A 68 5.58 -9.14 4.83
N LEU A 69 6.02 -8.07 5.49
CA LEU A 69 6.74 -6.98 4.82
C LEU A 69 8.07 -7.42 4.25
N LYS A 70 8.78 -8.32 4.93
CA LYS A 70 10.02 -8.91 4.40
C LYS A 70 9.72 -9.75 3.16
N LEU A 71 8.73 -10.64 3.24
CA LEU A 71 8.30 -11.46 2.12
C LEU A 71 7.97 -10.59 0.88
N TYR A 72 7.23 -9.51 1.09
CA TYR A 72 6.85 -8.58 0.02
C TYR A 72 8.04 -7.81 -0.55
N ALA A 73 8.98 -7.36 0.29
CA ALA A 73 10.19 -6.71 -0.18
C ALA A 73 11.05 -7.65 -1.04
N ASP A 74 11.08 -8.94 -0.71
CA ASP A 74 11.83 -9.95 -1.45
C ASP A 74 11.16 -10.27 -2.81
N TYR A 75 9.82 -10.35 -2.87
CA TYR A 75 9.08 -10.56 -4.13
C TYR A 75 9.05 -9.33 -5.04
N PHE A 76 9.03 -8.13 -4.47
CA PHE A 76 8.86 -6.86 -5.18
C PHE A 76 10.07 -5.94 -4.95
N PRO A 77 11.30 -6.34 -5.32
CA PRO A 77 12.53 -5.63 -4.94
C PRO A 77 12.67 -4.25 -5.58
N ALA A 78 11.88 -3.94 -6.61
CA ALA A 78 11.81 -2.63 -7.24
C ALA A 78 11.00 -1.60 -6.43
N PHE A 79 10.26 -2.03 -5.41
CA PHE A 79 9.40 -1.18 -4.60
C PHE A 79 9.90 -1.07 -3.16
N PRO A 80 9.95 0.13 -2.55
CA PRO A 80 10.44 0.32 -1.19
C PRO A 80 9.36 -0.02 -0.14
N VAL A 81 8.83 -1.24 -0.19
CA VAL A 81 7.72 -1.73 0.66
C VAL A 81 7.99 -1.52 2.15
N ARG A 82 9.20 -1.83 2.61
CA ARG A 82 9.59 -1.65 4.02
C ARG A 82 9.67 -0.17 4.43
N THR A 83 10.00 0.72 3.51
CA THR A 83 10.04 2.16 3.80
C THR A 83 8.63 2.72 3.97
N TRP A 84 7.68 2.27 3.15
CA TRP A 84 6.30 2.76 3.22
C TRP A 84 5.56 2.23 4.45
N TRP A 85 5.73 0.94 4.79
CA TRP A 85 4.87 0.28 5.78
C TRP A 85 5.61 -0.40 6.94
N GLY A 86 6.96 -0.41 6.95
CA GLY A 86 7.78 -1.15 7.92
C GLY A 86 8.06 -0.52 9.26
N ARG A 87 7.80 0.79 9.41
CA ARG A 87 8.15 1.62 10.57
C ARG A 87 9.66 1.73 10.86
#